data_AF-A0A0M3J4A1-F1
#
_entry.id   AF-A0A0M3J4A1-F1
#
_cell.length_a   1.000
_cell.length_b   1.000
_cell.length_c   1.000
_cell.angle_alpha   90.00
_cell.angle_beta   90.00
_cell.angle_gamma   90.00
#
_symmetry.space_group_name_H-M   'P 1'
#
loop_
_entity.id
_entity.type
_entity.pdbx_description
1 polymer ?
#
loop_
_entity_poly.entity_id
_entity_poly.type
_entity_poly.pdbx_seq_one_letter_code
_entity_poly.pdbx_strand_id
1 'polypeptide(L)'
;MSGKILRDYSAVRRDFEWTNSPEIQRTFRENMKRDSSIRSQFIGTSSGLTRLFPLQKWAIEPEPITIDLFDPRFRPWYISAISAPKDVLFLIDMSGSVKGQTVHLIRMTVLHILATLGPDDYINAIWFNSRRESLLRGCAEGFIPATTRNKKLTKSAQVDCVLIRDHFLSVIVVAIACRKFSF
;
A
#
# COMPACT_ATOMS: atom_id res chain seq x y z
N MET A 1 21.41 7.86 -5.14
CA MET A 1 20.40 6.80 -4.91
C MET A 1 19.49 6.62 -6.13
N SER A 2 20.09 6.37 -7.30
CA SER A 2 19.39 5.96 -8.52
C SER A 2 19.52 4.44 -8.60
N GLY A 3 18.45 3.66 -8.37
CA GLY A 3 18.67 2.21 -8.25
C GLY A 3 17.48 1.27 -8.14
N LYS A 4 16.23 1.74 -8.28
CA LYS A 4 15.07 0.82 -8.28
C LYS A 4 14.25 0.80 -9.57
N ILE A 5 14.28 1.84 -10.40
CA ILE A 5 13.57 1.86 -11.70
C ILE A 5 14.36 1.13 -12.80
N LEU A 6 15.68 0.96 -12.66
CA LEU A 6 16.54 0.32 -13.68
C LEU A 6 16.47 -1.22 -13.75
N ARG A 7 15.68 -1.90 -12.90
CA ARG A 7 15.66 -3.38 -12.89
C ARG A 7 14.82 -4.00 -14.01
N ASP A 8 13.92 -3.26 -14.64
CA ASP A 8 13.13 -3.76 -15.78
C ASP A 8 12.89 -2.68 -16.84
N TYR A 9 13.98 -2.26 -17.47
CA TYR A 9 13.93 -1.31 -18.59
C TYR A 9 13.02 -1.81 -19.74
N SER A 10 12.92 -3.13 -19.91
CA SER A 10 12.13 -3.75 -20.97
C SER A 10 10.62 -3.55 -20.80
N ALA A 11 10.11 -3.69 -19.58
CA ALA A 11 8.71 -3.44 -19.28
C ALA A 11 8.37 -1.96 -19.34
N VAL A 12 9.24 -1.09 -18.82
CA VAL A 12 9.02 0.37 -18.89
C VAL A 12 8.99 0.86 -20.33
N ARG A 13 9.92 0.39 -21.18
CA ARG A 13 9.95 0.76 -22.60
C ARG A 13 8.67 0.32 -23.31
N ARG A 14 8.24 -0.92 -23.09
CA ARG A 14 7.00 -1.45 -23.66
C ARG A 14 5.79 -0.62 -23.23
N ASP A 15 5.71 -0.29 -21.94
CA ASP A 15 4.66 0.55 -21.40
C ASP A 15 4.67 1.95 -21.96
N PHE A 16 5.85 2.54 -22.13
CA PHE A 16 6.00 3.84 -22.77
C PHE A 16 5.49 3.83 -24.22
N GLU A 17 5.79 2.77 -24.98
CA GLU A 17 5.40 2.62 -26.39
C GLU A 17 3.89 2.49 -26.54
N TRP A 18 3.24 1.53 -25.86
CA TRP A 18 1.80 1.31 -26.05
C TRP A 18 0.95 2.45 -25.46
N THR A 19 1.37 3.04 -24.33
CA THR A 19 0.66 4.19 -23.74
C THR A 19 0.78 5.46 -24.58
N ASN A 20 1.77 5.52 -25.48
CA ASN A 20 1.95 6.62 -26.43
C ASN A 20 1.26 6.37 -27.78
N SER A 21 0.45 5.32 -27.89
CA SER A 21 -0.28 5.01 -29.12
C SER A 21 -1.21 6.18 -29.52
N PRO A 22 -1.33 6.47 -30.84
CA PRO A 22 -2.19 7.55 -31.32
C PRO A 22 -3.66 7.33 -30.96
N GLU A 23 -4.09 6.08 -30.81
CA GLU A 23 -5.44 5.69 -30.39
C GLU A 23 -5.75 6.18 -28.97
N ILE A 24 -4.85 5.97 -28.01
CA ILE A 24 -5.02 6.45 -26.63
C ILE A 24 -5.07 7.97 -26.59
N GLN A 25 -4.16 8.63 -27.30
CA GLN A 25 -4.12 10.09 -27.38
C GLN A 25 -5.39 10.68 -28.04
N ARG A 26 -5.97 9.96 -29.02
CA ARG A 26 -7.25 10.34 -29.63
C ARG A 26 -8.39 10.19 -28.62
N THR A 27 -8.49 9.05 -27.94
CA THR A 27 -9.51 8.78 -26.92
C THR A 27 -9.48 9.83 -25.80
N PHE A 28 -8.30 10.19 -25.29
CA PHE A 28 -8.19 11.24 -24.27
C PHE A 28 -8.71 12.60 -24.74
N ARG A 29 -8.38 12.99 -25.98
CA ARG A 29 -8.88 14.23 -26.58
C ARG A 29 -10.40 14.19 -26.77
N GLU A 30 -10.94 13.07 -27.23
CA GLU A 30 -12.37 12.89 -27.44
C GLU A 30 -13.15 12.92 -26.12
N ASN A 31 -12.63 12.29 -25.06
CA ASN A 31 -13.24 12.34 -23.74
C ASN A 31 -13.34 13.77 -23.19
N MET A 32 -12.27 14.56 -23.29
CA MET A 32 -12.31 15.98 -22.86
C MET A 32 -13.22 16.85 -23.73
N LYS A 33 -13.35 16.54 -25.03
CA LYS A 33 -14.30 17.24 -25.91
C LYS A 33 -15.75 16.89 -25.57
N ARG A 34 -16.00 15.62 -25.21
CA ARG A 34 -17.32 15.11 -24.86
C ARG A 34 -17.79 15.61 -23.50
N ASP A 35 -16.87 15.71 -22.54
CA ASP A 35 -17.16 16.15 -21.17
C ASP A 35 -16.12 17.17 -20.70
N SER A 36 -16.55 18.43 -20.65
CA SER A 36 -15.73 19.56 -20.21
C SER A 36 -15.48 19.59 -18.70
N SER A 37 -16.16 18.74 -17.91
CA SER A 37 -15.90 18.61 -16.48
C SER A 37 -14.64 17.80 -16.16
N ILE A 38 -14.14 17.02 -17.12
CA ILE A 38 -12.91 16.23 -16.98
C ILE A 38 -11.70 17.16 -16.90
N ARG A 39 -11.08 17.22 -15.72
CA ARG A 39 -9.85 18.02 -15.48
C ARG A 39 -8.60 17.32 -16.01
N SER A 40 -8.47 16.03 -15.74
CA SER A 40 -7.32 15.23 -16.12
C SER A 40 -7.70 13.76 -16.27
N GLN A 41 -6.95 13.08 -17.12
CA GLN A 41 -7.02 11.65 -17.38
C GLN A 41 -5.62 11.07 -17.15
N PHE A 42 -5.56 9.84 -16.67
CA PHE A 42 -4.29 9.22 -16.34
C PHE A 42 -4.29 7.72 -16.59
N ILE A 43 -3.10 7.19 -16.89
CA ILE A 43 -2.81 5.75 -16.94
C ILE A 43 -1.67 5.50 -15.96
N GLY A 44 -1.85 4.54 -15.06
CA GLY A 44 -0.75 3.94 -14.31
C GLY A 44 -0.53 2.52 -14.79
N THR A 45 0.72 2.14 -15.04
CA THR A 45 1.05 0.79 -15.48
C THR A 45 1.73 -0.01 -14.38
N SER A 46 1.80 -1.34 -14.55
CA SER A 46 2.45 -2.25 -13.61
C SER A 46 3.96 -2.06 -13.51
N SER A 47 4.60 -1.49 -14.54
CA SER A 47 6.02 -1.10 -14.48
C SER A 47 6.27 0.16 -13.64
N GLY A 48 5.21 0.88 -13.26
CA GLY A 48 5.29 2.15 -12.52
C GLY A 48 5.30 3.39 -13.42
N LEU A 49 5.17 3.22 -14.75
CA LEU A 49 5.00 4.35 -15.66
C LEU A 49 3.64 5.01 -15.44
N THR A 50 3.61 6.34 -15.40
CA THR A 50 2.37 7.12 -15.36
C THR A 50 2.29 8.06 -16.55
N ARG A 51 1.15 8.09 -17.22
CA ARG A 51 0.80 9.09 -18.23
C ARG A 51 -0.32 9.97 -17.70
N LEU A 52 -0.17 11.27 -17.93
CA LEU A 52 -1.17 12.28 -17.62
C LEU A 52 -1.61 12.99 -18.90
N PHE A 53 -2.89 13.29 -19.01
CA PHE A 53 -3.47 14.08 -20.07
C PHE A 53 -4.50 15.08 -19.50
N PRO A 54 -4.45 16.38 -19.85
CA PRO A 54 -3.44 17.02 -20.67
C PRO A 54 -2.07 17.00 -19.97
N LEU A 55 -1.00 17.24 -20.74
CA LEU A 55 0.35 17.27 -20.18
C LEU A 55 0.45 18.43 -19.19
N GLN A 56 0.81 18.13 -17.95
CA GLN A 56 1.08 19.12 -16.92
C GLN A 56 2.54 19.00 -16.48
N LYS A 57 3.15 20.13 -16.12
CA LYS A 57 4.45 20.10 -15.45
C LYS A 57 4.28 19.39 -14.12
N TRP A 58 5.18 18.46 -13.83
CA TRP A 58 5.19 17.75 -12.57
C TRP A 58 5.68 18.70 -11.47
N ALA A 59 4.76 19.25 -10.69
CA ALA A 59 5.08 20.16 -9.59
C ALA A 59 5.36 19.36 -8.31
N ILE A 60 6.50 19.61 -7.67
CA ILE A 60 6.87 19.03 -6.38
C ILE A 60 6.85 20.17 -5.36
N GLU A 61 5.88 20.16 -4.46
CA GLU A 61 5.74 21.18 -3.40
C GLU A 61 5.87 20.53 -2.01
N PRO A 62 6.55 21.19 -1.04
CA PRO A 62 7.28 22.45 -1.12
C PRO A 62 8.73 22.28 -1.63
N GLU A 63 9.23 23.26 -2.37
CA GLU A 63 10.68 23.41 -2.61
C GLU A 63 11.35 23.71 -1.24
N PRO A 64 12.00 22.71 -0.63
CA PRO A 64 13.27 22.22 -1.13
C PRO A 64 13.34 20.70 -1.35
N ILE A 65 12.23 19.98 -1.24
CA ILE A 65 12.21 18.53 -1.45
C ILE A 65 12.15 18.27 -2.96
N THR A 66 13.30 18.07 -3.61
CA THR A 66 13.40 17.85 -5.06
C THR A 66 13.14 16.40 -5.49
N ILE A 67 12.95 15.49 -4.53
CA ILE A 67 12.77 14.06 -4.80
C ILE A 67 11.31 13.70 -4.57
N ASP A 68 10.60 13.40 -5.64
CA ASP A 68 9.27 12.83 -5.56
C ASP A 68 9.33 11.31 -5.37
N LEU A 69 8.48 10.79 -4.48
CA LEU A 69 8.28 9.37 -4.20
C LEU A 69 7.00 8.84 -4.88
N PHE A 70 6.49 9.55 -5.89
CA PHE A 70 5.32 9.12 -6.63
C PHE A 70 5.58 7.82 -7.40
N ASP A 71 4.70 6.86 -7.16
CA ASP A 71 4.60 5.63 -7.92
C ASP A 71 3.10 5.29 -8.00
N PRO A 72 2.54 5.08 -9.22
CA PRO A 72 1.11 4.84 -9.39
C PRO A 72 0.65 3.60 -8.63
N ARG A 73 1.53 2.61 -8.43
CA ARG A 73 1.19 1.30 -7.87
C ARG A 73 0.84 1.35 -6.39
N PHE A 74 1.26 2.41 -5.69
CA PHE A 74 0.91 2.65 -4.29
C PHE A 74 -0.25 3.64 -4.15
N ARG A 75 -0.86 4.11 -5.24
CA ARG A 75 -1.98 5.04 -5.18
C ARG A 75 -3.30 4.30 -4.95
N PRO A 76 -4.21 4.84 -4.10
CA PRO A 76 -5.48 4.19 -3.82
C PRO A 76 -6.30 3.85 -5.06
N TRP A 77 -6.32 4.74 -6.06
CA TRP A 77 -7.05 4.52 -7.32
C TRP A 77 -6.48 3.34 -8.12
N TYR A 78 -5.17 3.13 -8.08
CA TYR A 78 -4.54 2.00 -8.79
C TYR A 78 -4.83 0.70 -8.06
N ILE A 79 -4.61 0.68 -6.74
CA ILE A 79 -4.81 -0.51 -5.91
C ILE A 79 -6.26 -0.99 -5.99
N SER A 80 -7.22 -0.06 -5.93
CA SER A 80 -8.66 -0.39 -6.01
C SER A 80 -9.07 -0.92 -7.38
N ALA A 81 -8.34 -0.55 -8.45
CA ALA A 81 -8.61 -1.05 -9.80
C ALA A 81 -8.03 -2.46 -10.04
N ILE A 82 -6.91 -2.80 -9.38
CA ILE A 82 -6.20 -4.07 -9.60
C ILE A 82 -6.52 -5.15 -8.55
N SER A 83 -7.12 -4.78 -7.42
CA SER A 83 -7.37 -5.68 -6.29
C SER A 83 -8.85 -5.63 -5.91
N ALA A 84 -9.44 -6.80 -5.72
CA ALA A 84 -10.70 -6.90 -4.98
C ALA A 84 -10.48 -6.57 -3.49
N PRO A 85 -11.54 -6.21 -2.75
CA PRO A 85 -11.45 -6.04 -1.31
C PRO A 85 -11.00 -7.34 -0.64
N LYS A 86 -10.21 -7.24 0.43
CA LYS A 86 -9.55 -8.39 1.08
C LYS A 86 -9.58 -8.28 2.60
N ASP A 87 -9.55 -9.43 3.27
CA ASP A 87 -9.45 -9.54 4.71
C ASP A 87 -8.02 -9.93 5.08
N VAL A 88 -7.30 -9.04 5.77
CA VAL A 88 -5.88 -9.20 6.11
C VAL A 88 -5.70 -9.45 7.59
N LEU A 89 -5.18 -10.63 7.93
CA LEU A 89 -4.76 -10.97 9.29
C LEU A 89 -3.26 -10.77 9.43
N PHE A 90 -2.86 -9.87 10.33
CA PHE A 90 -1.48 -9.73 10.76
C PHE A 90 -1.19 -10.72 11.89
N LEU A 91 -0.33 -11.71 11.63
CA LEU A 91 0.24 -12.58 12.64
C LEU A 91 1.66 -12.09 12.94
N ILE A 92 1.84 -11.45 14.09
CA ILE A 92 3.08 -10.80 14.48
C ILE A 92 3.79 -11.67 15.53
N ASP A 93 4.93 -12.25 15.15
CA ASP A 93 5.81 -12.91 16.09
C ASP A 93 6.49 -11.88 17.00
N MET A 94 6.25 -11.99 18.30
CA MET A 94 6.87 -11.18 19.36
C MET A 94 7.73 -12.04 20.29
N SER A 95 8.18 -13.20 19.83
CA SER A 95 9.21 -13.96 20.52
C SER A 95 10.54 -13.19 20.43
N GLY A 96 11.28 -13.06 21.52
CA GLY A 96 12.51 -12.26 21.59
C GLY A 96 13.72 -12.65 20.73
N SER A 97 13.60 -13.29 19.55
CA SER A 97 14.59 -13.04 18.46
C SER A 97 14.27 -11.72 17.79
N VAL A 98 13.01 -11.28 17.91
CA VAL A 98 12.49 -10.06 17.34
C VAL A 98 12.90 -8.95 18.31
N LYS A 99 14.19 -8.60 18.32
CA LYS A 99 14.75 -7.52 19.12
C LYS A 99 15.52 -6.54 18.24
N GLY A 100 15.58 -5.28 18.69
CA GLY A 100 16.33 -4.23 17.99
C GLY A 100 15.82 -3.99 16.56
N GLN A 101 16.70 -4.19 15.57
CA GLN A 101 16.43 -3.88 14.16
C GLN A 101 15.30 -4.73 13.57
N THR A 102 15.14 -5.98 13.99
CA THR A 102 14.09 -6.86 13.47
C THR A 102 12.69 -6.34 13.79
N VAL A 103 12.46 -5.85 15.01
CA VAL A 103 11.18 -5.22 15.40
C VAL A 103 10.90 -4.00 14.55
N HIS A 104 11.94 -3.19 14.31
CA HIS A 104 11.83 -2.02 13.46
C HIS A 104 11.41 -2.40 12.02
N LEU A 105 12.03 -3.43 11.44
CA LEU A 105 11.68 -3.94 10.10
C LEU A 105 10.26 -4.49 10.04
N ILE A 106 9.81 -5.22 11.06
CA ILE A 106 8.44 -5.73 11.17
C ILE A 106 7.45 -4.57 11.25
N ARG A 107 7.73 -3.57 12.08
CA ARG A 107 6.89 -2.37 12.20
C ARG A 107 6.79 -1.65 10.86
N MET A 108 7.91 -1.44 10.17
CA MET A 108 7.92 -0.83 8.84
C MET A 108 7.14 -1.65 7.82
N THR A 109 7.24 -2.98 7.87
CA THR A 109 6.51 -3.89 6.98
C THR A 109 5.00 -3.82 7.22
N VAL A 110 4.55 -3.90 8.47
CA VAL A 110 3.12 -3.78 8.82
C VAL A 110 2.58 -2.41 8.41
N LEU A 111 3.33 -1.33 8.68
CA LEU A 111 2.95 0.02 8.24
C LEU A 111 2.83 0.13 6.73
N HIS A 112 3.75 -0.49 5.99
CA HIS A 112 3.75 -0.50 4.54
C HIS A 112 2.55 -1.26 3.98
N ILE A 113 2.24 -2.45 4.53
CA ILE A 113 1.06 -3.23 4.14
C ILE A 113 -0.22 -2.46 4.48
N LEU A 114 -0.35 -1.91 5.69
CA LEU A 114 -1.50 -1.10 6.10
C LEU A 114 -1.72 0.13 5.19
N ALA A 115 -0.65 0.68 4.62
CA ALA A 115 -0.75 1.80 3.68
C ALA A 115 -1.34 1.40 2.32
N THR A 116 -1.26 0.12 1.93
CA THR A 116 -1.84 -0.40 0.67
C THR A 116 -3.31 -0.77 0.78
N LEU A 117 -3.88 -0.87 1.99
CA LEU A 117 -5.26 -1.29 2.15
C LEU A 117 -6.22 -0.12 1.86
N GLY A 118 -7.38 -0.41 1.27
CA GLY A 118 -8.48 0.52 1.06
C GLY A 118 -9.44 0.60 2.26
N PRO A 119 -10.49 1.43 2.21
CA PRO A 119 -11.56 1.43 3.20
C PRO A 119 -12.47 0.18 3.13
N ASP A 120 -12.52 -0.48 1.97
CA ASP A 120 -13.33 -1.69 1.74
C ASP A 120 -12.64 -2.97 2.22
N ASP A 121 -11.36 -2.89 2.57
CA ASP A 121 -10.57 -3.99 3.13
C ASP A 121 -10.82 -4.13 4.63
N TYR A 122 -10.66 -5.34 5.15
CA TYR A 122 -10.73 -5.61 6.58
C TYR A 122 -9.36 -5.99 7.14
N ILE A 123 -9.11 -5.60 8.38
CA ILE A 123 -7.88 -5.89 9.11
C ILE A 123 -8.17 -6.53 10.46
N ASN A 124 -7.33 -7.48 10.84
CA ASN A 124 -7.20 -7.94 12.21
C ASN A 124 -5.72 -8.15 12.50
N ALA A 125 -5.31 -8.00 13.75
CA ALA A 125 -3.93 -8.16 14.15
C ALA A 125 -3.84 -8.94 15.46
N ILE A 126 -2.98 -9.95 15.45
CA ILE A 126 -2.73 -10.86 16.56
C ILE A 126 -1.22 -10.95 16.72
N TRP A 127 -0.76 -10.77 17.95
CA TRP A 127 0.63 -11.08 18.28
C TRP A 127 0.69 -12.39 19.05
N PHE A 128 1.81 -13.07 18.90
CA PHE A 128 2.06 -14.31 19.63
C PHE A 128 3.51 -14.40 20.13
N ASN A 129 3.65 -15.00 21.30
CA ASN A 129 4.89 -15.53 21.86
C ASN A 129 4.54 -16.85 22.58
N SER A 130 4.84 -16.98 23.88
CA SER A 130 4.26 -18.01 24.77
C SER A 130 2.73 -17.88 24.97
N ARG A 131 2.10 -16.77 24.56
CA ARG A 131 0.65 -16.51 24.59
C ARG A 131 0.19 -15.91 23.26
N ARG A 132 -1.11 -15.96 22.99
CA ARG A 132 -1.76 -15.34 21.82
C ARG A 132 -2.73 -14.26 22.29
N GLU A 133 -2.56 -13.04 21.82
CA GLU A 133 -3.47 -11.94 22.14
C GLU A 133 -3.78 -11.09 20.89
N SER A 134 -5.01 -10.58 20.82
CA SER A 134 -5.41 -9.64 19.77
C SER A 134 -4.89 -8.25 20.08
N LEU A 135 -4.28 -7.57 19.11
CA LEU A 135 -3.88 -6.16 19.25
C LEU A 135 -5.07 -5.20 19.26
N LEU A 136 -6.25 -5.64 18.81
CA LEU A 136 -7.47 -4.83 18.73
C LEU A 136 -8.37 -4.99 19.97
N ARG A 137 -7.86 -5.64 21.02
CA ARG A 137 -8.59 -5.92 22.27
C ARG A 137 -9.12 -4.61 22.88
N GLY A 138 -10.43 -4.53 23.08
CA GLY A 138 -11.11 -3.35 23.62
C GLY A 138 -11.72 -2.40 22.57
N CYS A 139 -11.44 -2.59 21.28
CA CYS A 139 -12.08 -1.84 20.19
C CYS A 139 -13.08 -2.69 19.38
N ALA A 140 -12.73 -3.94 19.08
CA ALA A 140 -13.61 -4.89 18.40
C ALA A 140 -13.09 -6.33 18.56
N GLU A 141 -14.01 -7.30 18.60
CA GLU A 141 -13.69 -8.72 18.48
C GLU A 141 -13.64 -9.09 16.98
N GLY A 142 -12.44 -9.30 16.43
CA GLY A 142 -12.26 -9.81 15.06
C GLY A 142 -11.81 -8.77 14.02
N PHE A 143 -12.32 -8.90 12.80
CA PHE A 143 -11.93 -8.05 11.66
C PHE A 143 -12.66 -6.71 11.68
N ILE A 144 -11.91 -5.62 11.51
CA ILE A 144 -12.45 -4.26 11.40
C ILE A 144 -12.14 -3.67 10.02
N PRO A 145 -13.00 -2.80 9.47
CA PRO A 145 -12.72 -2.16 8.20
C PRO A 145 -11.48 -1.26 8.31
N ALA A 146 -10.64 -1.25 7.27
CA ALA A 146 -9.35 -0.57 7.26
C ALA A 146 -9.51 0.94 6.93
N THR A 147 -10.41 1.60 7.64
CA THR A 147 -10.62 3.06 7.55
C THR A 147 -9.40 3.83 8.06
N THR A 148 -9.25 5.10 7.66
CA THR A 148 -8.17 5.97 8.17
C THR A 148 -8.12 6.02 9.70
N ARG A 149 -9.30 5.99 10.36
CA ARG A 149 -9.40 5.94 11.82
C ARG A 149 -8.88 4.62 12.38
N ASN A 150 -9.37 3.49 11.87
CA ASN A 150 -9.00 2.16 12.37
C ASN A 150 -7.53 1.81 12.10
N LYS A 151 -6.99 2.26 10.96
CA LYS A 151 -5.55 2.18 10.67
C LYS A 151 -4.73 2.96 11.69
N LYS A 152 -5.13 4.18 12.06
CA LYS A 152 -4.42 4.96 13.09
C LYS A 152 -4.42 4.24 14.44
N LEU A 153 -5.55 3.66 14.85
CA LEU A 153 -5.64 2.87 16.08
C LEU A 153 -4.71 1.66 16.06
N THR A 154 -4.69 0.91 14.95
CA THR A 154 -3.80 -0.26 14.78
C THR A 154 -2.32 0.14 14.83
N LYS A 155 -1.97 1.31 14.25
CA LYS A 155 -0.61 1.86 14.31
C LYS A 155 -0.18 2.18 15.74
N SER A 156 -1.06 2.81 16.53
CA SER A 156 -0.78 3.17 17.92
C SER A 156 -0.68 1.94 18.82
N ALA A 157 -1.61 0.98 18.70
CA ALA A 157 -1.60 -0.27 19.46
C ALA A 157 -0.31 -1.09 19.22
N GLN A 158 0.23 -1.05 18.00
CA GLN A 158 1.51 -1.69 17.70
C GLN A 158 2.71 -1.02 18.41
N VAL A 159 2.67 0.28 18.69
CA VAL A 159 3.74 0.98 19.45
C VAL A 159 3.73 0.55 20.91
N ASP A 160 2.55 0.44 21.50
CA ASP A 160 2.40 0.10 22.92
C ASP A 160 2.78 -1.36 23.19
N CYS A 161 2.46 -2.30 22.28
CA CYS A 161 2.89 -3.70 22.39
C CYS A 161 4.42 -3.87 22.25
N VAL A 162 5.10 -3.02 21.47
CA VAL A 162 6.58 -3.08 21.31
C VAL A 162 7.32 -2.64 22.57
N LEU A 163 6.67 -1.89 23.47
CA LEU A 163 7.27 -1.44 24.73
C LEU A 163 7.19 -2.48 25.86
N ILE A 164 6.52 -3.62 25.63
CA ILE A 164 6.45 -4.71 26.61
C ILE A 164 7.75 -5.53 26.55
N ARG A 165 8.58 -5.35 27.59
CA ARG A 165 9.83 -6.09 27.82
C ARG A 165 9.53 -7.57 28.08
N ASP A 166 10.15 -8.47 27.32
CA ASP A 166 10.95 -9.60 27.83
C ASP A 166 11.47 -10.53 26.70
N HIS A 167 12.45 -11.38 27.03
CA HIS A 167 13.34 -12.14 26.15
C HIS A 167 12.70 -13.29 25.31
N PHE A 168 13.47 -13.84 24.32
CA PHE A 168 13.41 -15.21 23.69
C PHE A 168 12.93 -15.45 22.22
N LEU A 169 13.90 -15.65 21.31
CA LEU A 169 14.00 -16.27 19.96
C LEU A 169 12.72 -16.68 19.12
N SER A 170 12.34 -16.05 17.98
CA SER A 170 12.41 -16.44 16.51
C SER A 170 11.49 -15.49 15.64
N VAL A 171 11.51 -15.44 14.28
CA VAL A 171 10.77 -14.42 13.45
C VAL A 171 9.96 -15.05 12.32
N ILE A 172 8.64 -14.79 12.23
CA ILE A 172 7.86 -14.71 10.96
C ILE A 172 6.70 -13.70 11.11
N VAL A 173 6.58 -12.72 10.20
CA VAL A 173 5.31 -11.98 9.99
C VAL A 173 4.59 -12.65 8.82
N VAL A 174 3.44 -13.26 9.07
CA VAL A 174 2.57 -13.76 7.99
C VAL A 174 1.39 -12.80 7.86
N ALA A 175 1.28 -12.14 6.71
CA ALA A 175 0.06 -11.46 6.30
C ALA A 175 -0.74 -12.42 5.42
N ILE A 176 -1.84 -12.95 5.96
CA ILE A 176 -2.75 -13.81 5.19
C ILE A 176 -3.85 -12.92 4.64
N ALA A 177 -3.88 -12.75 3.32
CA ALA A 177 -5.02 -12.16 2.62
C ALA A 177 -6.00 -13.29 2.28
N CYS A 178 -7.13 -13.34 2.98
CA CYS A 178 -8.23 -14.23 2.63
C CYS A 178 -9.33 -13.41 1.96
N ARG A 179 -9.94 -13.97 0.92
CA ARG A 179 -11.36 -13.76 0.70
C ARG A 179 -11.99 -15.07 0.28
N LYS A 180 -13.05 -15.47 0.98
CA LYS A 180 -13.97 -16.49 0.49
C LYS A 180 -14.63 -15.93 -0.77
N PHE A 181 -14.38 -16.55 -1.92
CA PHE A 181 -15.38 -16.55 -2.97
C PHE A 181 -16.53 -17.42 -2.45
N SER A 182 -17.57 -16.81 -1.89
CA SER A 182 -18.87 -17.49 -1.86
C SER A 182 -19.42 -17.41 -3.29
N PHE A 183 -19.37 -18.53 -4.00
CA PHE A 183 -20.27 -18.80 -5.11
C PHE A 183 -21.60 -19.30 -4.57
#